data_AF-A0A2X3HM91-F1
#
_entry.id   AF-A0A2X3HM91-F1
#
_cell.length_a   1.000
_cell.length_b   1.000
_cell.length_c   1.000
_cell.angle_alpha   90.00
_cell.angle_beta   90.00
_cell.angle_gamma   90.00
#
_symmetry.space_group_name_H-M   'P 1'
#
loop_
_entity.id
_entity.type
_entity.pdbx_description
1 polymer ?
#
loop_
_entity_poly.entity_id
_entity_poly.type
_entity_poly.pdbx_seq_one_letter_code
_entity_poly.pdbx_strand_id
1 'polypeptide(L)'
;MEIKTNPIVVEKYNFEANLGGKINGENKITVQLNEVEPAGDDKSILDEGKMFKVDVPFELSLERFNINGHISRIVQLVDYFGEADELDKSFIAELSSPLIDYIKRLTYEVTEIAFDEPGFDLNFEAN
;
A
#
# COMPACT_ATOMS: atom_id res chain seq x y z
N MET A 1 -6.32 18.04 8.84
CA MET A 1 -6.97 17.97 7.52
C MET A 1 -7.95 16.82 7.58
N GLU A 2 -9.19 17.00 7.09
CA GLU A 2 -10.12 15.87 6.97
C GLU A 2 -9.76 15.04 5.74
N ILE A 3 -9.83 13.71 5.87
CA ILE A 3 -9.47 12.76 4.81
C ILE A 3 -10.66 11.84 4.59
N LYS A 4 -11.24 11.88 3.38
CA LYS A 4 -12.25 10.90 2.96
C LYS A 4 -11.52 9.78 2.22
N THR A 5 -11.90 8.52 2.47
CA THR A 5 -11.19 7.37 1.91
C THR A 5 -12.15 6.39 1.25
N ASN A 6 -11.79 5.90 0.07
CA ASN A 6 -12.45 4.77 -0.57
C ASN A 6 -11.94 3.45 0.02
N PRO A 7 -12.55 2.28 -0.22
CA PRO A 7 -11.96 1.01 0.20
C PRO A 7 -10.53 0.80 -0.33
N ILE A 8 -9.71 0.06 0.42
CA ILE A 8 -8.40 -0.40 -0.05
C ILE A 8 -8.62 -1.46 -1.14
N VAL A 9 -7.85 -1.37 -2.22
CA VAL A 9 -7.89 -2.33 -3.35
C VAL A 9 -6.56 -3.05 -3.43
N VAL A 10 -6.60 -4.38 -3.34
CA VAL A 10 -5.46 -5.24 -3.63
C VAL A 10 -5.50 -5.56 -5.12
N GLU A 11 -4.71 -4.83 -5.92
CA GLU A 11 -4.64 -5.02 -7.37
C GLU A 11 -3.88 -6.32 -7.70
N LYS A 12 -2.86 -6.63 -6.90
CA LYS A 12 -2.06 -7.84 -7.02
C LYS A 12 -1.46 -8.23 -5.68
N TYR A 13 -1.52 -9.52 -5.35
CA TYR A 13 -0.75 -10.12 -4.26
C TYR A 13 -0.30 -11.51 -4.70
N ASN A 14 1.00 -11.65 -4.96
CA ASN A 14 1.63 -12.92 -5.30
C ASN A 14 2.41 -13.43 -4.11
N PHE A 15 2.26 -14.72 -3.83
CA PHE A 15 3.05 -15.46 -2.85
C PHE A 15 3.78 -16.60 -3.55
N GLU A 16 5.07 -16.75 -3.27
CA GLU A 16 5.89 -17.85 -3.77
C GLU A 16 6.71 -18.44 -2.63
N ALA A 17 6.48 -19.71 -2.29
CA ALA A 17 7.27 -20.40 -1.29
C ALA A 17 8.70 -20.67 -1.80
N ASN A 18 9.69 -20.38 -0.97
CA ASN A 18 11.10 -20.60 -1.25
C ASN A 18 11.59 -21.86 -0.53
N LEU A 19 11.36 -23.01 -1.16
CA LEU A 19 11.77 -24.31 -0.61
C LEU A 19 13.29 -24.57 -0.70
N GLY A 20 14.02 -23.69 -1.40
CA GLY A 20 15.47 -23.81 -1.60
C GLY A 20 16.32 -22.94 -0.66
N GLY A 21 15.71 -22.12 0.20
CA GLY A 21 16.38 -21.33 1.24
C GLY A 21 17.33 -20.24 0.73
N LYS A 22 17.23 -19.84 -0.55
CA LYS A 22 18.07 -18.78 -1.11
C LYS A 22 17.28 -17.48 -1.22
N ILE A 23 17.66 -16.48 -0.44
CA ILE A 23 17.13 -15.12 -0.61
C ILE A 23 17.64 -14.61 -1.97
N ASN A 24 16.73 -14.42 -2.92
CA ASN A 24 17.03 -13.93 -4.26
C ASN A 24 16.22 -12.65 -4.49
N GLY A 25 16.75 -11.51 -4.05
CA GLY A 25 16.12 -10.21 -4.30
C GLY A 25 16.37 -9.20 -3.18
N GLU A 26 15.93 -7.97 -3.44
CA GLU A 26 15.94 -6.88 -2.47
C GLU A 26 14.53 -6.64 -1.93
N ASN A 27 14.44 -6.19 -0.68
CA ASN A 27 13.17 -5.77 -0.09
C ASN A 27 12.89 -4.33 -0.48
N LYS A 28 11.85 -4.11 -1.28
CA LYS A 28 11.44 -2.81 -1.76
C LYS A 28 9.95 -2.60 -1.54
N ILE A 29 9.64 -1.52 -0.83
CA ILE A 29 8.30 -0.95 -0.75
C ILE A 29 8.43 0.50 -1.17
N THR A 30 7.57 0.94 -2.08
CA THR A 30 7.58 2.33 -2.54
C THR A 30 6.19 2.89 -2.34
N VAL A 31 6.10 4.08 -1.76
CA VAL A 31 4.85 4.84 -1.67
C VAL A 31 4.86 5.88 -2.78
N GLN A 32 3.81 5.88 -3.59
CA GLN A 32 3.58 6.84 -4.65
C GLN A 32 2.24 7.53 -4.40
N LEU A 33 2.18 8.82 -4.69
CA LEU A 33 0.96 9.61 -4.59
C LEU A 33 0.69 10.25 -5.95
N ASN A 34 -0.43 9.89 -6.56
CA ASN A 34 -0.81 10.36 -7.89
C ASN A 34 -2.15 11.11 -7.79
N GLU A 35 -2.24 12.34 -8.32
CA GLU A 35 -3.53 13.02 -8.41
C GLU A 35 -4.46 12.26 -9.36
N VAL A 36 -5.74 12.17 -8.99
CA VAL A 36 -6.76 11.47 -9.78
C VAL A 36 -8.05 12.27 -9.87
N GLU A 37 -8.80 12.05 -10.93
CA GLU A 37 -10.15 12.61 -11.10
C GLU A 37 -11.22 11.53 -10.92
N PRO A 38 -12.43 11.89 -10.47
CA PRO A 38 -13.55 10.96 -10.41
C PRO A 38 -13.91 10.44 -11.81
N ALA A 39 -14.31 9.18 -11.89
CA ALA A 39 -14.79 8.59 -13.13
C ALA A 39 -16.20 9.11 -13.43
N GLY A 40 -16.33 9.96 -14.45
CA GLY A 40 -17.61 10.51 -14.91
C GLY A 40 -17.52 11.98 -15.31
N ASP A 41 -18.62 12.53 -15.83
CA ASP A 41 -18.70 13.94 -16.20
C ASP A 41 -18.92 14.86 -14.99
N ASP A 42 -19.47 14.32 -13.88
CA ASP A 42 -19.68 15.05 -12.64
C ASP A 42 -18.40 15.10 -11.81
N LYS A 43 -17.80 16.29 -11.75
CA LYS A 43 -16.59 16.58 -10.99
C LYS A 43 -16.84 17.40 -9.73
N SER A 44 -18.10 17.60 -9.32
CA SER A 44 -18.48 18.45 -8.16
C SER A 44 -17.81 18.01 -6.85
N ILE A 45 -17.47 16.72 -6.71
CA ILE A 45 -16.71 16.23 -5.56
C ILE A 45 -15.35 16.93 -5.40
N LEU A 46 -14.71 17.37 -6.50
CA LEU A 46 -13.43 18.08 -6.46
C LEU A 46 -13.55 19.49 -5.88
N ASP A 47 -14.76 20.06 -5.77
CA ASP A 47 -14.99 21.36 -5.12
C ASP A 47 -14.70 21.31 -3.62
N GLU A 48 -14.77 20.11 -3.02
CA GLU A 48 -14.45 19.90 -1.60
C GLU A 48 -12.96 19.66 -1.35
N GLY A 49 -12.16 19.44 -2.40
CA GLY A 49 -10.72 19.18 -2.31
C GLY A 49 -10.23 18.12 -3.30
N LYS A 50 -8.92 18.13 -3.56
CA LYS A 50 -8.26 17.24 -4.51
C LYS A 50 -8.25 15.78 -4.05
N MET A 51 -8.26 14.88 -5.04
CA MET A 51 -8.22 13.44 -4.84
C MET A 51 -6.88 12.88 -5.28
N PHE A 52 -6.35 11.94 -4.50
CA PHE A 52 -5.10 11.27 -4.77
C PHE A 52 -5.26 9.76 -4.65
N LYS A 53 -4.58 9.03 -5.54
CA LYS A 53 -4.35 7.60 -5.41
C LYS A 53 -3.03 7.41 -4.66
N VAL A 54 -3.12 6.76 -3.51
CA VAL A 54 -1.97 6.23 -2.76
C VAL A 54 -1.68 4.86 -3.34
N ASP A 55 -0.52 4.71 -3.98
CA ASP A 55 -0.07 3.48 -4.64
C ASP A 55 1.13 2.90 -3.89
N VAL A 56 1.03 1.62 -3.52
CA VAL A 56 2.10 0.90 -2.81
C VAL A 56 2.44 -0.40 -3.56
N PRO A 57 3.32 -0.33 -4.58
CA PRO A 57 4.00 -1.51 -5.09
C PRO A 57 5.00 -2.04 -4.04
N PHE A 58 5.04 -3.36 -3.90
CA PHE A 58 5.94 -4.04 -2.98
C PHE A 58 6.55 -5.29 -3.62
N GLU A 59 7.79 -5.57 -3.25
CA GLU A 59 8.56 -6.76 -3.58
C GLU A 59 9.43 -7.09 -2.37
N LEU A 60 9.17 -8.22 -1.72
CA LEU A 60 9.92 -8.68 -0.54
C LEU A 60 10.42 -10.10 -0.78
N SER A 61 11.70 -10.30 -0.54
CA SER A 61 12.38 -11.59 -0.58
C SER A 61 12.79 -12.01 0.83
N LEU A 62 12.06 -12.97 1.40
CA LEU A 62 12.28 -13.49 2.74
C LEU A 62 12.90 -14.89 2.63
N GLU A 63 13.40 -15.41 3.76
CA GLU A 63 14.10 -16.71 3.79
C GLU A 63 13.24 -17.86 3.26
N ARG A 64 11.96 -17.90 3.62
CA ARG A 64 11.03 -19.00 3.30
C ARG A 64 10.08 -18.70 2.16
N PHE A 65 9.96 -17.46 1.71
CA PHE A 65 9.01 -17.06 0.67
C PHE A 65 9.34 -15.68 0.08
N ASN A 66 8.82 -15.43 -1.11
CA ASN A 66 8.81 -14.11 -1.72
C ASN A 66 7.36 -13.63 -1.84
N ILE A 67 7.14 -12.33 -1.64
CA ILE A 67 5.87 -11.69 -1.99
C ILE A 67 6.09 -10.49 -2.89
N ASN A 68 5.22 -10.31 -3.88
CA ASN A 68 5.19 -9.08 -4.66
C ASN A 68 3.75 -8.72 -5.02
N GLY A 69 3.51 -7.45 -5.23
CA GLY A 69 2.17 -7.00 -5.51
C GLY A 69 2.04 -5.50 -5.55
N HIS A 70 0.78 -5.08 -5.58
CA HIS A 70 0.40 -3.68 -5.66
C HIS A 70 -0.93 -3.53 -4.94
N ILE A 71 -0.93 -2.65 -3.94
CA ILE A 71 -2.11 -2.26 -3.20
C ILE A 71 -2.30 -0.75 -3.32
N SER A 72 -3.54 -0.30 -3.41
CA SER A 72 -3.83 1.12 -3.57
C SER A 72 -5.11 1.53 -2.87
N ARG A 73 -5.27 2.85 -2.73
CA ARG A 73 -6.48 3.47 -2.21
C ARG A 73 -6.61 4.87 -2.76
N ILE A 74 -7.84 5.30 -3.04
CA ILE A 74 -8.14 6.70 -3.34
C ILE A 74 -8.50 7.41 -2.04
N VAL A 75 -7.89 8.57 -1.83
CA VAL A 75 -8.15 9.50 -0.74
C VAL A 75 -8.55 10.85 -1.30
N GLN A 76 -9.45 11.55 -0.63
CA GLN A 76 -9.75 12.95 -0.89
C GLN A 76 -9.28 13.76 0.30
N LEU A 77 -8.48 14.79 0.01
CA LEU A 77 -7.96 15.73 1.00
C LEU A 77 -8.88 16.95 1.02
N VAL A 78 -9.75 17.02 2.03
CA VAL A 78 -10.74 18.10 2.15
C VAL A 78 -10.04 19.44 2.38
N ASP A 79 -10.50 20.48 1.69
CA ASP A 79 -9.93 21.84 1.68
C ASP A 79 -8.47 21.92 1.20
N TYR A 80 -7.98 20.91 0.47
CA TYR A 80 -6.65 20.90 -0.11
C TYR A 80 -6.68 20.92 -1.64
N PHE A 81 -5.97 21.87 -2.23
CA PHE A 81 -5.95 22.11 -3.68
C PHE A 81 -4.53 22.24 -4.27
N GLY A 82 -3.50 21.91 -3.48
CA GLY A 82 -2.09 21.95 -3.88
C GLY A 82 -1.64 20.73 -4.70
N GLU A 83 -0.34 20.63 -4.95
CA GLU A 83 0.27 19.51 -5.70
C GLU A 83 0.78 18.40 -4.76
N ALA A 84 0.82 17.15 -5.23
CA ALA A 84 1.20 16.00 -4.40
C ALA A 84 2.59 16.12 -3.74
N ASP A 85 3.52 16.83 -4.36
CA ASP A 85 4.89 17.04 -3.86
C ASP A 85 4.99 18.15 -2.79
N GLU A 86 3.94 18.94 -2.61
CA GLU A 86 3.83 19.93 -1.53
C GLU A 86 3.41 19.30 -0.19
N LEU A 87 2.96 18.04 -0.20
CA LEU A 87 2.56 17.32 1.01
C LEU A 87 3.77 16.85 1.80
N ASP A 88 3.70 17.02 3.13
CA ASP A 88 4.75 16.57 4.04
C ASP A 88 4.96 15.05 3.95
N LYS A 89 6.22 14.62 3.97
CA LYS A 89 6.57 13.19 3.92
C LYS A 89 5.93 12.38 5.06
N SER A 90 5.79 12.97 6.25
CA SER A 90 5.11 12.34 7.38
C SER A 90 3.62 12.13 7.10
N PHE A 91 2.99 13.06 6.39
CA PHE A 91 1.60 12.93 5.98
C PHE A 91 1.43 11.87 4.89
N ILE A 92 2.33 11.80 3.92
CA ILE A 92 2.35 10.72 2.92
C ILE A 92 2.54 9.34 3.58
N ALA A 93 3.38 9.27 4.63
CA ALA A 93 3.54 8.06 5.42
C ALA A 93 2.25 7.68 6.17
N GLU A 94 1.53 8.65 6.74
CA GLU A 94 0.22 8.44 7.37
C GLU A 94 -0.82 7.91 6.36
N LEU A 95 -0.89 8.51 5.17
CA LEU A 95 -1.80 8.08 4.10
C LEU A 95 -1.55 6.64 3.64
N SER A 96 -0.29 6.19 3.65
CA SER A 96 0.10 4.84 3.23
C SER A 96 0.06 3.80 4.35
N SER A 97 0.06 4.20 5.63
CA SER A 97 0.09 3.26 6.77
C SER A 97 -1.00 2.18 6.70
N PRO A 98 -2.28 2.49 6.38
CA PRO A 98 -3.31 1.45 6.26
C PRO A 98 -3.05 0.43 5.15
N LEU A 99 -2.34 0.82 4.08
CA LEU A 99 -1.99 -0.07 2.97
C LEU A 99 -0.85 -1.01 3.39
N ILE A 100 0.13 -0.48 4.13
CA ILE A 100 1.21 -1.28 4.72
C ILE A 100 0.65 -2.32 5.70
N ASP A 101 -0.27 -1.93 6.57
CA ASP A 101 -0.92 -2.87 7.51
C ASP A 101 -1.71 -3.96 6.78
N TYR A 102 -2.32 -3.64 5.63
CA TYR A 102 -2.97 -4.64 4.79
C TYR A 102 -1.97 -5.66 4.20
N ILE A 103 -0.78 -5.21 3.78
CA ILE A 103 0.30 -6.10 3.30
C ILE A 103 0.75 -7.03 4.44
N LYS A 104 0.91 -6.49 5.66
CA LYS A 104 1.24 -7.31 6.85
C LYS A 104 0.18 -8.37 7.10
N ARG A 105 -1.10 -7.97 7.12
CA ARG A 105 -2.21 -8.89 7.40
C ARG A 105 -2.35 -9.97 6.33
N LEU A 106 -2.26 -9.61 5.04
CA LEU A 106 -2.27 -10.59 3.95
C LEU A 106 -1.12 -11.59 4.12
N THR A 107 0.06 -11.11 4.46
CA THR A 107 1.23 -11.98 4.63
C THR A 107 1.10 -12.90 5.83
N TYR A 108 0.65 -12.38 6.97
CA TYR A 108 0.40 -13.18 8.15
C TYR A 108 -0.56 -14.35 7.85
N GLU A 109 -1.73 -14.04 7.29
CA GLU A 109 -2.77 -15.04 7.00
C GLU A 109 -2.34 -16.04 5.92
N VAL A 110 -1.73 -15.56 4.83
CA VAL A 110 -1.28 -16.44 3.74
C VAL A 110 -0.17 -17.37 4.19
N THR A 111 0.79 -16.86 4.98
CA THR A 111 1.89 -17.69 5.48
C THR A 111 1.44 -18.67 6.55
N GLU A 112 0.46 -18.30 7.38
CA GLU A 112 -0.16 -19.22 8.34
C GLU A 112 -0.72 -20.45 7.63
N ILE A 113 -1.52 -20.22 6.59
CA ILE A 113 -2.16 -21.29 5.81
C ILE A 113 -1.15 -22.04 4.94
N ALA A 114 -0.21 -21.33 4.29
CA ALA A 114 0.74 -21.94 3.37
C ALA A 114 1.76 -22.84 4.07
N PHE A 115 2.06 -22.57 5.34
CA PHE A 115 3.06 -23.31 6.11
C PHE A 115 2.49 -24.15 7.25
N ASP A 116 1.19 -24.04 7.58
CA ASP A 116 0.56 -24.72 8.71
C ASP A 116 1.29 -24.44 10.05
N GLU A 117 1.69 -23.18 10.22
CA GLU A 117 2.46 -22.65 11.35
C GLU A 117 1.94 -21.25 11.69
N PRO A 118 2.21 -20.67 12.88
CA PRO A 118 1.84 -19.28 13.15
C PRO A 118 2.31 -18.32 12.05
N GLY A 119 1.42 -17.44 11.60
CA GLY A 119 1.68 -16.51 10.50
C GLY A 119 2.93 -15.65 10.69
N PHE A 120 3.61 -15.34 9.59
CA PHE A 120 4.80 -14.50 9.58
C PHE A 120 4.43 -13.03 9.80
N ASP A 121 4.91 -12.45 10.89
CA ASP A 121 4.72 -11.03 11.20
C ASP A 121 5.77 -10.16 10.49
N LEU A 122 5.32 -9.39 9.50
CA LEU A 122 6.17 -8.46 8.76
C LEU A 122 6.45 -7.20 9.60
N ASN A 123 7.68 -7.12 10.12
CA ASN A 123 8.18 -5.92 10.77
C ASN A 123 8.96 -5.03 9.80
N PHE A 124 8.35 -3.91 9.42
CA PHE A 124 9.00 -2.83 8.69
C PHE A 124 9.61 -1.85 9.71
N GLU A 125 10.68 -2.26 10.40
CA GLU A 125 11.51 -1.27 11.08
C GLU A 125 12.29 -0.49 10.02
N ALA A 126 12.11 0.83 10.02
CA ALA A 126 12.92 1.73 9.21
C ALA A 126 14.37 1.64 9.72
N ASN A 127 15.24 1.00 8.95
CA ASN A 127 16.69 1.23 9.07
C ASN A 127 17.06 2.56 8.43
#